data_AF-A0A3S0BJP6-F1
#
_entry.id   AF-A0A3S0BJP6-F1
#
_cell.length_a   1.000
_cell.length_b   1.000
_cell.length_c   1.000
_cell.angle_alpha   90.00
_cell.angle_beta   90.00
_cell.angle_gamma   90.00
#
_symmetry.space_group_name_H-M   'P 1'
#
loop_
_entity.id
_entity.type
_entity.pdbx_description
1 polymer ?
#
loop_
_entity_poly.entity_id
_entity_poly.type
_entity_poly.pdbx_seq_one_letter_code
_entity_poly.pdbx_strand_id
1 'polypeptide(L)'
;MPKMRYAILQLDNQLEFVAMPSSYSYQLTALNQRLHKEVDKLTADHIPQLPRVIAECDDLELVGTTYTLIQGLDYLNRLEQSFAAIQEKSYPLVSLLTEIRALQAQLEQWYEEEFEA
;
A
#
# COMPACT_ATOMS: atom_id res chain seq x y z
N MET A 1 8.67 16.57 -13.01
CA MET A 1 7.45 15.91 -12.52
C MET A 1 7.49 14.47 -12.94
N PRO A 2 7.44 13.55 -11.98
CA PRO A 2 7.61 12.13 -12.24
C PRO A 2 6.35 11.54 -12.86
N LYS A 3 6.52 10.48 -13.65
CA LYS A 3 5.38 9.74 -14.18
C LYS A 3 4.70 9.01 -13.01
N MET A 4 3.41 9.24 -12.85
CA MET A 4 2.57 8.58 -11.84
C MET A 4 1.80 7.41 -12.45
N ARG A 5 1.46 6.44 -11.61
CA ARG A 5 0.60 5.31 -11.91
C ARG A 5 -0.34 5.07 -10.74
N TYR A 6 -1.56 4.64 -11.03
CA TYR A 6 -2.63 4.61 -10.06
C TYR A 6 -3.04 3.17 -9.81
N ALA A 7 -2.88 2.72 -8.57
CA ALA A 7 -3.40 1.44 -8.12
C ALA A 7 -4.84 1.65 -7.64
N ILE A 8 -5.76 0.81 -8.14
CA ILE A 8 -7.15 0.76 -7.70
C ILE A 8 -7.27 -0.45 -6.79
N LEU A 9 -7.61 -0.20 -5.53
CA LEU A 9 -7.79 -1.24 -4.54
C LEU A 9 -9.26 -1.34 -4.14
N GLN A 10 -9.70 -2.55 -3.84
CA GLN A 10 -11.06 -2.83 -3.42
C GLN A 10 -11.05 -3.53 -2.07
N LEU A 11 -11.86 -3.03 -1.14
CA LEU A 11 -12.25 -3.74 0.08
C LEU A 11 -13.78 -3.78 0.13
N ASP A 12 -14.35 -4.98 0.05
CA ASP A 12 -15.79 -5.19 -0.09
C ASP A 12 -16.39 -4.32 -1.22
N ASN A 13 -17.23 -3.34 -0.88
CA ASN A 13 -17.87 -2.42 -1.82
C ASN A 13 -17.20 -1.04 -1.87
N GLN A 14 -16.04 -0.87 -1.23
CA GLN A 14 -15.29 0.39 -1.19
C GLN A 14 -14.07 0.32 -2.09
N LEU A 15 -13.80 1.43 -2.78
CA LEU A 15 -12.61 1.60 -3.62
C LEU A 15 -11.65 2.60 -2.98
N GLU A 16 -10.37 2.29 -3.03
CA GLU A 16 -9.28 3.20 -2.73
C GLU A 16 -8.44 3.42 -4.00
N PHE A 17 -8.00 4.66 -4.21
CA PHE A 17 -7.16 5.04 -5.36
C PHE A 17 -5.83 5.54 -4.82
N VAL A 18 -4.75 4.83 -5.14
CA VAL A 18 -3.41 5.13 -4.61
C VAL A 18 -2.50 5.59 -5.74
N ALA A 19 -1.96 6.80 -5.61
CA ALA A 19 -0.97 7.36 -6.53
C ALA A 19 0.43 6.86 -6.15
N MET A 20 1.10 6.19 -7.07
CA MET A 20 2.49 5.75 -6.93
C MET A 20 3.33 6.34 -8.06
N PRO A 21 4.62 6.63 -7.84
CA PRO A 21 5.52 6.85 -8.96
C PRO A 21 5.59 5.58 -9.80
N SER A 22 5.62 5.70 -11.12
CA SER A 22 5.53 4.54 -12.02
C SER A 22 6.61 3.49 -11.77
N SER A 23 7.81 3.90 -11.34
CA SER A 23 8.91 3.00 -10.97
C SER A 23 8.64 2.15 -9.74
N TYR A 24 7.74 2.59 -8.84
CA TYR A 24 7.43 1.93 -7.57
C TYR A 24 6.05 1.25 -7.56
N SER A 25 5.17 1.56 -8.52
CA SER A 25 3.81 0.99 -8.59
C SER A 25 3.79 -0.53 -8.56
N TYR A 26 4.70 -1.20 -9.29
CA TYR A 26 4.72 -2.66 -9.32
C TYR A 26 5.06 -3.26 -7.95
N GLN A 27 5.85 -2.55 -7.12
CA GLN A 27 6.25 -3.00 -5.79
C GLN A 27 5.07 -2.95 -4.83
N LEU A 28 4.21 -1.93 -4.94
CA LEU A 28 2.96 -1.88 -4.17
C LEU A 28 2.08 -3.08 -4.49
N THR A 29 1.91 -3.41 -5.78
CA THR A 29 1.09 -4.54 -6.20
C THR A 29 1.69 -5.88 -5.76
N ALA A 30 3.02 -6.05 -5.87
CA ALA A 30 3.71 -7.23 -5.39
C ALA A 30 3.57 -7.39 -3.86
N LEU A 31 3.74 -6.31 -3.10
CA LEU A 31 3.55 -6.28 -1.65
C LEU A 31 2.10 -6.63 -1.28
N ASN A 32 1.10 -6.04 -1.94
CA ASN A 32 -0.31 -6.33 -1.69
C ASN A 32 -0.61 -7.83 -1.91
N GLN A 33 -0.12 -8.41 -3.02
CA GLN A 33 -0.28 -9.84 -3.28
C GLN A 33 0.43 -10.71 -2.23
N ARG A 34 1.62 -10.31 -1.77
CA ARG A 34 2.37 -11.00 -0.73
C ARG A 34 1.62 -10.99 0.59
N LEU A 35 1.10 -9.83 1.00
CA LEU A 35 0.31 -9.67 2.22
C LEU A 35 -0.89 -10.61 2.19
N HIS A 36 -1.69 -10.62 1.12
CA HIS A 36 -2.83 -11.55 0.99
C HIS A 36 -2.44 -13.04 1.12
N LYS A 37 -1.25 -13.45 0.68
CA LYS A 37 -0.78 -14.86 0.80
C LYS A 37 -0.35 -15.25 2.21
N GLU A 38 0.06 -14.29 3.02
CA GLU A 38 0.66 -14.54 4.34
C GLU A 38 -0.27 -14.13 5.48
N VAL A 39 -1.21 -13.21 5.26
CA VAL A 39 -2.22 -12.77 6.25
C VAL A 39 -3.05 -13.94 6.76
N ASP A 40 -3.41 -14.90 5.90
CA ASP A 40 -4.14 -16.11 6.29
C ASP A 40 -3.37 -17.05 7.22
N LYS A 41 -2.05 -16.82 7.39
CA LYS A 41 -1.19 -17.59 8.29
C LYS A 41 -1.03 -16.95 9.66
N LEU A 42 -1.52 -15.72 9.83
CA LEU A 42 -1.56 -15.07 11.12
C LEU A 42 -2.61 -15.73 12.02
N THR A 43 -2.35 -15.71 13.31
CA THR A 43 -3.16 -16.39 14.32
C THR A 43 -3.73 -15.46 15.37
N ALA A 44 -3.39 -14.17 15.30
CA ALA A 44 -3.98 -13.13 16.15
C ALA A 44 -5.51 -13.09 16.06
N ASP A 45 -6.15 -12.80 17.19
CA ASP A 45 -7.61 -12.69 17.27
C ASP A 45 -8.19 -11.59 16.36
N HIS A 46 -7.40 -10.54 16.10
CA HIS A 46 -7.82 -9.38 15.31
C HIS A 46 -6.79 -9.11 14.22
N ILE A 47 -7.11 -9.54 13.00
CA ILE A 47 -6.33 -9.28 11.80
C ILE A 47 -7.10 -8.23 10.97
N PRO A 48 -6.45 -7.13 10.55
CA PRO A 48 -7.11 -6.09 9.76
C PRO A 48 -7.52 -6.62 8.38
N GLN A 49 -8.65 -6.13 7.88
CA GLN A 49 -9.02 -6.38 6.50
C GLN A 49 -8.07 -5.63 5.55
N LEU A 50 -7.66 -6.31 4.48
CA LEU A 50 -6.71 -5.77 3.51
C LEU A 50 -7.40 -5.56 2.16
N PRO A 51 -7.47 -4.31 1.64
CA PRO A 51 -7.94 -4.09 0.28
C PRO A 51 -7.04 -4.81 -0.73
N ARG A 52 -7.62 -5.29 -1.83
CA ARG A 52 -6.89 -5.99 -2.89
C ARG A 52 -6.70 -5.07 -4.08
N VAL A 53 -5.50 -5.01 -4.63
CA VAL A 53 -5.26 -4.34 -5.92
C VAL A 53 -6.03 -5.11 -7.00
N ILE A 54 -6.96 -4.43 -7.67
CA ILE A 54 -7.81 -5.00 -8.73
C ILE A 54 -7.46 -4.47 -10.12
N ALA A 55 -6.85 -3.30 -10.19
CA ALA A 55 -6.44 -2.69 -11.44
C ALA A 55 -5.30 -1.69 -11.23
N GLU A 56 -4.59 -1.41 -12.31
CA GLU A 56 -3.66 -0.30 -12.41
C GLU A 56 -3.93 0.45 -13.71
N CYS A 57 -3.80 1.77 -13.68
CA CYS A 57 -3.89 2.59 -14.88
C CYS A 57 -2.92 3.77 -14.84
N ASP A 58 -2.65 4.27 -16.03
CA ASP A 58 -2.04 5.58 -16.24
C ASP A 58 -3.18 6.62 -16.38
N ASP A 59 -2.92 7.89 -16.05
CA ASP A 59 -3.84 9.04 -16.28
C ASP A 59 -5.24 8.92 -15.63
N LEU A 60 -5.30 8.61 -14.33
CA LEU A 60 -6.56 8.55 -13.58
C LEU A 60 -7.14 9.95 -13.32
N GLU A 61 -8.42 10.13 -13.66
CA GLU A 61 -9.22 11.30 -13.26
C GLU A 61 -10.41 10.87 -12.39
N LEU A 62 -10.52 11.47 -11.20
CA LEU A 62 -11.65 11.25 -10.29
C LEU A 62 -12.72 12.33 -10.54
N VAL A 63 -13.85 11.93 -11.12
CA VAL A 63 -14.96 12.84 -11.44
C VAL A 63 -15.89 13.08 -10.24
N GLY A 64 -16.01 12.10 -9.34
CA GLY A 64 -16.86 12.19 -8.15
C GLY A 64 -16.13 12.74 -6.93
N THR A 65 -16.85 13.40 -6.02
CA THR A 65 -16.28 13.98 -4.78
C THR A 65 -16.18 12.99 -3.62
N THR A 66 -16.73 11.78 -3.78
CA THR A 66 -16.76 10.75 -2.73
C THR A 66 -15.40 10.10 -2.50
N TYR A 67 -14.53 10.11 -3.51
CA TYR A 67 -13.23 9.48 -3.47
C TYR A 67 -12.14 10.53 -3.48
N THR A 68 -11.09 10.29 -2.71
CA THR A 68 -9.87 11.08 -2.73
C THR A 68 -8.73 10.23 -3.23
N LEU A 69 -7.79 10.88 -3.91
CA LEU A 69 -6.55 10.26 -4.29
C LEU A 69 -5.64 10.17 -3.06
N ILE A 70 -5.22 8.97 -2.71
CA ILE A 70 -4.31 8.70 -1.58
C ILE A 70 -2.88 8.68 -2.13
N GLN A 71 -1.95 9.39 -1.48
CA GLN A 71 -0.54 9.29 -1.86
C GLN A 71 0.03 7.93 -1.42
N GLY A 72 0.94 7.38 -2.21
CA GLY A 72 1.56 6.08 -1.95
C GLY A 72 2.15 5.97 -0.55
N LEU A 73 2.84 7.02 -0.09
CA LEU A 73 3.45 7.05 1.23
C LEU A 73 2.40 7.06 2.35
N ASP A 74 1.33 7.83 2.21
CA ASP A 74 0.22 7.84 3.16
C ASP A 74 -0.47 6.48 3.28
N TYR A 75 -0.64 5.79 2.14
CA TYR A 75 -1.18 4.44 2.11
C TYR A 75 -0.26 3.45 2.84
N LEU A 76 1.06 3.49 2.57
CA LEU A 76 2.04 2.61 3.22
C LEU A 76 2.12 2.87 4.73
N ASN A 77 2.06 4.14 5.16
CA ASN A 77 2.02 4.51 6.58
C ASN A 77 0.80 3.93 7.30
N ARG A 78 -0.39 4.05 6.71
CA ARG A 78 -1.62 3.44 7.25
C ARG A 78 -1.50 1.92 7.32
N LEU A 79 -0.94 1.30 6.28
CA LEU A 79 -0.76 -0.15 6.20
C LEU A 79 0.22 -0.65 7.27
N GLU A 80 1.36 0.02 7.45
CA GLU A 80 2.34 -0.28 8.48
C GLU A 80 1.72 -0.22 9.87
N GLN A 81 1.03 0.88 10.19
CA GLN A 81 0.36 1.06 11.49
C GLN A 81 -0.67 -0.05 11.75
N SER A 82 -1.44 -0.42 10.72
CA SER A 82 -2.44 -1.48 10.81
C SER A 82 -1.83 -2.84 11.12
N PHE A 83 -0.72 -3.20 10.47
CA PHE A 83 -0.02 -4.46 10.72
C PHE A 83 0.76 -4.43 12.05
N ALA A 84 1.33 -3.29 12.42
CA ALA A 84 2.08 -3.13 13.67
C ALA A 84 1.19 -3.24 14.91
N ALA A 85 -0.12 -2.97 14.77
CA ALA A 85 -1.10 -3.10 15.84
C ALA A 85 -1.50 -4.56 16.13
N ILE A 86 -1.20 -5.51 15.22
CA ILE A 86 -1.52 -6.93 15.39
C ILE A 86 -0.75 -7.49 16.59
N GLN A 87 -1.48 -8.08 17.54
CA GLN A 87 -0.92 -8.63 18.78
C GLN A 87 -0.31 -10.02 18.56
N GLU A 88 0.68 -10.11 17.69
CA GLU A 88 1.38 -11.35 17.36
C GLU A 88 2.88 -11.07 17.16
N LYS A 89 3.72 -12.08 17.36
CA LYS A 89 5.18 -11.99 17.13
C LYS A 89 5.69 -13.12 16.25
N SER A 90 4.78 -13.74 15.48
CA SER A 90 5.12 -14.83 14.58
C SER A 90 5.98 -14.30 13.44
N TYR A 91 6.79 -15.20 12.90
CA TYR A 91 7.68 -14.90 11.77
C TYR A 91 6.94 -14.29 10.56
N PRO A 92 5.74 -14.74 10.16
CA PRO A 92 4.98 -14.11 9.08
C PRO A 92 4.76 -12.60 9.30
N LEU A 93 4.29 -12.18 10.48
CA LEU A 93 4.05 -10.76 10.74
C LEU A 93 5.33 -9.92 10.67
N VAL A 94 6.43 -10.44 11.24
CA VAL A 94 7.73 -9.75 11.20
C VAL A 94 8.23 -9.61 9.76
N SER A 95 8.08 -10.65 8.93
CA SER A 95 8.43 -10.60 7.50
C SER A 95 7.59 -9.53 6.78
N LEU A 96 6.27 -9.53 6.97
CA LEU A 96 5.37 -8.58 6.33
C LEU A 96 5.68 -7.14 6.71
N LEU A 97 5.89 -6.86 8.00
CA LEU A 97 6.27 -5.52 8.47
C LEU A 97 7.62 -5.07 7.89
N THR A 98 8.57 -5.98 7.75
CA THR A 98 9.86 -5.68 7.13
C THR A 98 9.70 -5.30 5.66
N GLU A 99 8.87 -6.04 4.91
CA GLU A 99 8.58 -5.76 3.50
C GLU A 99 7.82 -4.43 3.32
N ILE A 100 6.83 -4.13 4.18
CA ILE A 100 6.11 -2.85 4.17
C ILE A 100 7.08 -1.68 4.40
N ARG A 101 7.87 -1.75 5.47
CA ARG A 101 8.82 -0.68 5.85
C ARG A 101 9.94 -0.49 4.82
N ALA A 102 10.35 -1.56 4.14
CA ALA A 102 11.33 -1.46 3.06
C ALA A 102 10.79 -0.63 1.88
N LEU A 103 9.55 -0.89 1.45
CA LEU A 103 8.92 -0.10 0.39
C LEU A 103 8.64 1.34 0.85
N GLN A 104 8.23 1.51 2.11
CA GLN A 104 8.03 2.83 2.69
C GLN A 104 9.31 3.68 2.65
N ALA A 105 10.43 3.16 3.15
CA ALA A 105 11.71 3.89 3.17
C ALA A 105 12.21 4.22 1.76
N GLN A 106 12.04 3.30 0.80
CA GLN A 106 12.37 3.55 -0.61
C GLN A 106 11.55 4.70 -1.18
N LEU A 107 10.26 4.75 -0.84
CA LEU A 107 9.36 5.79 -1.32
C LEU A 107 9.63 7.13 -0.63
N GLU A 108 9.92 7.14 0.67
CA GLU A 108 10.35 8.32 1.44
C GLU A 108 11.59 8.95 0.81
N GLN A 109 12.64 8.16 0.59
CA GLN A 109 13.86 8.63 -0.08
C GLN A 109 13.56 9.21 -1.46
N TRP A 110 12.71 8.54 -2.24
CA TRP A 110 12.33 9.03 -3.56
C TRP A 110 11.58 10.38 -3.50
N TYR A 111 10.70 10.56 -2.51
CA TYR A 111 10.00 11.83 -2.29
C TYR A 111 10.97 12.94 -1.87
N GLU A 112 11.94 12.65 -0.99
CA GLU A 112 13.00 13.60 -0.64
C GLU A 112 13.79 14.03 -1.89
N GLU A 113 14.22 13.07 -2.72
CA GLU A 113 14.97 13.34 -3.95
C GLU A 113 14.19 14.17 -4.99
N GLU A 114 12.87 13.96 -5.14
CA GLU A 114 12.07 14.69 -6.15
C GLU A 114 11.61 16.08 -5.66
N PHE A 115 11.40 16.28 -4.35
CA PHE A 115 10.90 17.55 -3.80
C PHE A 115 12.00 18.48 -3.26
N GLU A 116 13.20 17.97 -2.96
CA GLU A 116 14.35 18.79 -2.56
C GLU A 116 15.30 19.14 -3.73
N ALA A 117 15.02 18.65 -4.95
CA ALA A 117 15.75 18.96 -6.18
C ALA A 117 15.25 20.22 -6.90
#